data_AF-A0A7Y0QP92-F1
#
_entry.id   AF-A0A7Y0QP92-F1
#
_cell.length_a   1.000
_cell.length_b   1.000
_cell.length_c   1.000
_cell.angle_alpha   90.00
_cell.angle_beta   90.00
_cell.angle_gamma   90.00
#
_symmetry.space_group_name_H-M   'P 1'
#
loop_
_entity.id
_entity.type
_entity.pdbx_description
1 polymer ?
#
loop_
_entity_poly.entity_id
_entity_poly.type
_entity_poly.pdbx_seq_one_letter_code
_entity_poly.pdbx_strand_id
1 'polypeptide(L)'
;MSKLKALISLALGASVAAAAVVGPAPAALAAVQPNQGAGVVVPQAAGDRLNTANKQQIIDVFNGINKFRASKGLKPVKFNATVSELSEDWSDKMASTGDFKHNPGYTQDPRVADRWSNAGEIIAYRTDTRGQGLVDQWIGSPGHNRIMSDPAYDTIGVGISIKKDANGRVKMYGTVNFFKFRTPPAGQYNTASAFFGSTAPSPAPAPAPAAVSAPAGPSIQSPGDIVAVDQAGVLWNYGTGKNNANSSAWKISSGFGNAKEVHVADWNADKTMDIVAQWESGKLSVYPGKPGGGFASAITIGASGWAGYEVTVGKWKKTDRYPSVVAKSGSGILYHYPNLSGGKLSARTQVDTGWKSLTINQLDWDRDGNTDIVARPPAGQLKVYRTNGNGKFVSESRRIIGNSGWNSMTALTSIRGYNGAGTQGLLARSAAGVLYYYQANDSRWAGRVTVGTGWNGMEIAGH
;
A
#
# COMPACT_ATOMS: atom_id res chain seq x y z
N MET A 1 -74.44 -35.36 3.92
CA MET A 1 -73.79 -34.18 3.29
C MET A 1 -72.93 -33.55 4.39
N SER A 2 -71.61 -33.38 4.36
CA SER A 2 -70.55 -33.56 3.38
C SER A 2 -69.21 -33.65 4.15
N LYS A 3 -68.45 -34.74 3.90
CA LYS A 3 -66.98 -34.84 3.71
C LYS A 3 -66.02 -34.30 4.81
N LEU A 4 -65.25 -35.18 5.48
CA LEU A 4 -63.90 -35.73 5.12
C LEU A 4 -62.77 -34.71 5.46
N LYS A 5 -61.59 -34.99 6.05
CA LYS A 5 -60.83 -36.17 6.56
C LYS A 5 -59.58 -35.56 7.29
N ALA A 6 -59.22 -35.95 8.52
CA ALA A 6 -58.11 -36.87 8.91
C ALA A 6 -56.70 -36.49 8.37
N LEU A 7 -55.61 -36.49 9.14
CA LEU A 7 -54.94 -37.63 9.81
C LEU A 7 -53.94 -37.13 10.90
N ILE A 8 -53.93 -37.64 12.15
CA ILE A 8 -53.21 -38.83 12.70
C ILE A 8 -51.70 -38.57 12.91
N SER A 9 -50.98 -38.90 14.00
CA SER A 9 -51.24 -39.46 15.34
C SER A 9 -49.88 -39.66 16.06
N LEU A 10 -49.90 -39.74 17.40
CA LEU A 10 -49.09 -40.61 18.30
C LEU A 10 -47.54 -40.43 18.36
N ALA A 11 -46.82 -40.67 19.46
CA ALA A 11 -47.15 -41.19 20.80
C ALA A 11 -46.07 -40.81 21.83
N LEU A 12 -46.51 -40.82 23.09
CA LEU A 12 -45.88 -41.03 24.40
C LEU A 12 -44.38 -41.43 24.51
N GLY A 13 -43.78 -40.93 25.60
CA GLY A 13 -42.68 -41.60 26.30
C GLY A 13 -42.23 -40.83 27.54
N ALA A 14 -42.73 -41.21 28.72
CA ALA A 14 -42.39 -40.64 30.02
C ALA A 14 -41.08 -41.24 30.60
N SER A 15 -40.31 -40.38 31.28
CA SER A 15 -39.49 -40.57 32.51
C SER A 15 -38.98 -41.98 32.89
N VAL A 16 -37.71 -42.12 33.28
CA VAL A 16 -37.16 -42.01 34.67
C VAL A 16 -35.62 -42.21 34.62
N ALA A 17 -34.95 -41.60 35.60
CA ALA A 17 -33.53 -41.41 35.86
C ALA A 17 -32.60 -42.64 35.85
N ALA A 18 -31.31 -42.39 35.60
CA ALA A 18 -30.21 -43.12 36.20
C ALA A 18 -29.00 -42.19 36.43
N ALA A 19 -28.41 -42.34 37.61
CA ALA A 19 -27.42 -41.47 38.23
C ALA A 19 -26.05 -41.50 37.54
N ALA A 20 -25.31 -40.41 37.74
CA ALA A 20 -23.98 -40.17 37.24
C ALA A 20 -22.95 -41.18 37.77
N VAL A 21 -22.17 -41.77 36.86
CA VAL A 21 -20.86 -42.36 37.13
C VAL A 21 -19.85 -41.53 36.34
N VAL A 22 -18.96 -40.84 37.05
CA VAL A 22 -17.86 -40.06 36.46
C VAL A 22 -16.75 -41.04 36.11
N GLY A 23 -16.47 -41.19 34.82
CA GLY A 23 -15.26 -41.82 34.28
C GLY A 23 -14.56 -40.86 33.32
N PRO A 24 -13.22 -40.91 33.17
CA PRO A 24 -12.48 -39.91 32.43
C PRO A 24 -12.77 -40.04 30.93
N ALA A 25 -13.17 -38.94 30.30
CA ALA A 25 -13.41 -38.88 28.87
C ALA A 25 -12.08 -39.05 28.10
N PRO A 26 -12.08 -39.75 26.95
CA PRO A 26 -10.91 -39.83 26.08
C PRO A 26 -10.58 -38.44 25.51
N ALA A 27 -9.29 -38.13 25.46
CA ALA A 27 -8.77 -36.89 24.89
C ALA A 27 -9.19 -36.76 23.42
N ALA A 28 -10.13 -35.85 23.15
CA ALA A 28 -10.48 -35.44 21.81
C ALA A 28 -9.33 -34.61 21.22
N LEU A 29 -8.84 -35.04 20.05
CA LEU A 29 -7.98 -34.26 19.17
C LEU A 29 -8.68 -32.94 18.84
N ALA A 30 -8.31 -31.86 19.54
CA ALA A 30 -8.70 -30.51 19.21
C ALA A 30 -8.07 -30.13 17.86
N ALA A 31 -8.92 -29.87 16.87
CA ALA A 31 -8.50 -29.21 15.64
C ALA A 31 -7.84 -27.87 16.00
N VAL A 32 -6.55 -27.75 15.68
CA VAL A 32 -5.79 -26.51 15.83
C VAL A 32 -6.37 -25.49 14.86
N GLN A 33 -7.20 -24.57 15.36
CA GLN A 33 -7.49 -23.34 14.66
C GLN A 33 -6.18 -22.53 14.57
N PRO A 34 -5.79 -22.01 13.38
CA PRO A 34 -4.65 -21.13 13.29
C PRO A 34 -4.94 -19.87 14.10
N ASN A 35 -4.19 -19.72 15.20
CA ASN A 35 -4.19 -18.56 16.06
C ASN A 35 -3.89 -17.32 15.20
N GLN A 36 -4.92 -16.52 14.93
CA GLN A 36 -4.79 -15.18 14.39
C GLN A 36 -4.08 -14.35 15.47
N GLY A 37 -2.75 -14.30 15.40
CA GLY A 37 -1.95 -13.48 16.28
C GLY A 37 -2.46 -12.05 16.22
N ALA A 38 -2.88 -11.54 17.37
CA ALA A 38 -3.27 -10.15 17.54
C ALA A 38 -2.11 -9.26 17.07
N GLY A 39 -2.22 -8.78 15.83
CA GLY A 39 -1.30 -7.78 15.31
C GLY A 39 -1.39 -6.56 16.21
N VAL A 40 -0.26 -6.15 16.76
CA VAL A 40 -0.14 -4.85 17.42
C VAL A 40 -0.58 -3.80 16.39
N VAL A 41 -1.77 -3.25 16.57
CA VAL A 41 -2.29 -2.16 15.75
C VAL A 41 -1.46 -0.93 16.10
N VAL A 42 -0.34 -0.74 15.41
CA VAL A 42 0.36 0.56 15.40
C VAL A 42 -0.66 1.56 14.84
N PRO A 43 -0.93 2.69 15.51
CA PRO A 43 -1.87 3.68 15.01
C PRO A 43 -1.50 4.07 13.58
N GLN A 44 -2.45 3.89 12.64
CA GLN A 44 -2.36 4.40 11.28
C GLN A 44 -2.00 5.89 11.33
N ALA A 45 -0.88 6.29 10.72
CA ALA A 45 -0.61 7.71 10.51
C ALA A 45 -1.76 8.28 9.66
N ALA A 46 -2.50 9.21 10.24
CA ALA A 46 -3.73 9.72 9.64
C ALA A 46 -3.37 10.71 8.51
N GLY A 47 -3.87 10.48 7.30
CA GLY A 47 -3.79 11.43 6.19
C GLY A 47 -2.86 11.06 5.03
N ASP A 48 -2.21 9.90 5.06
CA ASP A 48 -1.30 9.45 3.99
C ASP A 48 -2.00 9.12 2.66
N ARG A 49 -3.34 8.92 2.67
CA ARG A 49 -4.11 8.77 1.42
C ARG A 49 -4.45 10.10 0.73
N LEU A 50 -4.27 11.25 1.39
CA LEU A 50 -4.66 12.54 0.83
C LEU A 50 -3.75 12.94 -0.32
N ASN A 51 -4.34 13.32 -1.46
CA ASN A 51 -3.57 13.83 -2.57
C ASN A 51 -3.05 15.24 -2.27
N THR A 52 -1.78 15.34 -1.87
CA THR A 52 -1.14 16.61 -1.49
C THR A 52 -1.07 17.61 -2.64
N ALA A 53 -1.20 17.18 -3.90
CA ALA A 53 -1.34 18.09 -5.04
C ALA A 53 -2.63 18.92 -4.97
N ASN A 54 -3.67 18.41 -4.30
CA ASN A 54 -4.97 19.07 -4.14
C ASN A 54 -5.10 19.77 -2.77
N LYS A 55 -3.99 19.92 -2.02
CA LYS A 55 -4.01 20.48 -0.65
C LYS A 55 -4.71 21.84 -0.56
N GLN A 56 -4.53 22.69 -1.58
CA GLN A 56 -5.13 24.02 -1.57
C GLN A 56 -6.66 23.91 -1.67
N GLN A 57 -7.19 23.04 -2.53
CA GLN A 57 -8.62 22.81 -2.66
C GLN A 57 -9.23 22.24 -1.37
N ILE A 58 -8.51 21.34 -0.70
CA ILE A 58 -8.93 20.77 0.59
C ILE A 58 -8.99 21.88 1.66
N ILE A 59 -7.97 22.74 1.73
CA ILE A 59 -7.91 23.89 2.63
C ILE A 59 -9.06 24.88 2.34
N ASP A 60 -9.27 25.22 1.06
CA ASP A 60 -10.31 26.15 0.63
C ASP A 60 -11.71 25.64 1.00
N VAL A 61 -11.98 24.35 0.79
CA VAL A 61 -13.27 23.74 1.17
C VAL A 61 -13.45 23.77 2.69
N PHE A 62 -12.44 23.35 3.46
CA PHE A 62 -12.50 23.36 4.92
C PHE A 62 -12.76 24.77 5.46
N ASN A 63 -12.00 25.76 4.97
CA ASN A 63 -12.13 27.16 5.38
C ASN A 63 -13.48 27.75 4.95
N GLY A 64 -13.95 27.44 3.73
CA GLY A 64 -15.22 27.90 3.22
C GLY A 64 -16.41 27.38 4.05
N ILE A 65 -16.39 26.11 4.43
CA ILE A 65 -17.41 25.52 5.32
C ILE A 65 -17.41 26.22 6.67
N ASN A 66 -16.24 26.42 7.29
CA ASN A 66 -16.15 27.11 8.58
C ASN A 66 -16.53 28.59 8.51
N LYS A 67 -16.24 29.28 7.40
CA LYS A 67 -16.73 30.64 7.13
C LYS A 67 -18.25 30.68 7.02
N PHE A 68 -18.85 29.71 6.34
CA PHE A 68 -20.31 29.58 6.26
C PHE A 68 -20.95 29.27 7.62
N ARG A 69 -20.34 28.37 8.41
CA ARG A 69 -20.80 28.07 9.77
C ARG A 69 -20.74 29.30 10.68
N ALA A 70 -19.66 30.07 10.60
CA ALA A 70 -19.51 31.31 11.35
C ALA A 70 -20.59 32.34 10.98
N SER A 71 -20.97 32.46 9.69
CA SER A 71 -22.08 33.35 9.28
C SER A 71 -23.46 32.92 9.79
N LYS A 72 -23.56 31.69 10.33
CA LYS A 72 -24.74 31.15 11.02
C LYS A 72 -24.61 31.17 12.54
N GLY A 73 -23.55 31.77 13.10
CA GLY A 73 -23.29 31.79 14.54
C GLY A 73 -22.87 30.44 15.13
N LEU A 74 -22.42 29.50 14.29
CA LEU A 74 -22.05 28.14 14.71
C LEU A 74 -20.57 28.04 15.04
N LYS A 75 -20.25 27.10 15.93
CA LYS A 75 -18.86 26.73 16.23
C LYS A 75 -18.18 26.12 14.99
N PRO A 76 -16.88 26.40 14.79
CA PRO A 76 -16.13 25.78 13.71
C PRO A 76 -16.03 24.26 13.93
N VAL A 77 -16.10 23.52 12.83
CA VAL A 77 -15.74 22.09 12.80
C VAL A 77 -14.22 21.95 12.74
N LYS A 78 -13.72 20.84 13.30
CA LYS A 78 -12.32 20.43 13.24
C LYS A 78 -12.04 19.59 11.99
N PHE A 79 -10.82 19.65 11.48
CA PHE A 79 -10.36 18.78 10.41
C PHE A 79 -9.93 17.43 11.00
N ASN A 80 -10.35 16.32 10.41
CA ASN A 80 -9.83 15.00 10.79
C ASN A 80 -9.22 14.30 9.58
N ALA A 81 -7.93 14.02 9.64
CA ALA A 81 -7.17 13.42 8.54
C ALA A 81 -7.66 12.01 8.19
N THR A 82 -8.01 11.17 9.17
CA THR A 82 -8.59 9.84 8.92
C THR A 82 -9.95 9.92 8.22
N VAL A 83 -10.81 10.87 8.63
CA VAL A 83 -12.09 11.10 7.93
C VAL A 83 -11.84 11.68 6.53
N SER A 84 -10.84 12.54 6.36
CA SER A 84 -10.48 13.07 5.03
C SER A 84 -9.99 11.96 4.10
N GLU A 85 -9.27 10.95 4.60
CA GLU A 85 -8.92 9.78 3.78
C GLU A 85 -10.15 9.02 3.28
N LEU A 86 -11.22 8.93 4.10
CA LEU A 86 -12.50 8.32 3.69
C LEU A 86 -13.18 9.15 2.60
N SER A 87 -13.21 10.47 2.77
CA SER A 87 -13.75 11.38 1.76
C SER A 87 -12.92 11.37 0.46
N GLU A 88 -11.59 11.29 0.56
CA GLU A 88 -10.67 11.23 -0.58
C GLU A 88 -10.89 9.95 -1.40
N ASP A 89 -10.95 8.80 -0.73
CA ASP A 89 -11.21 7.51 -1.37
C ASP A 89 -12.52 7.56 -2.20
N TRP A 90 -13.55 8.25 -1.72
CA TRP A 90 -14.81 8.39 -2.44
C TRP A 90 -14.75 9.39 -3.59
N SER A 91 -14.09 10.55 -3.40
CA SER A 91 -13.83 11.51 -4.47
C SER A 91 -13.04 10.87 -5.62
N ASP A 92 -12.04 10.04 -5.31
CA ASP A 92 -11.27 9.29 -6.29
C ASP A 92 -12.11 8.21 -7.00
N LYS A 93 -13.02 7.56 -6.27
CA LYS A 93 -13.97 6.62 -6.88
C LYS A 93 -14.87 7.31 -7.89
N MET A 94 -15.52 8.42 -7.52
CA MET A 94 -16.35 9.20 -8.46
C MET A 94 -15.55 9.70 -9.66
N ALA A 95 -14.31 10.13 -9.43
CA ALA A 95 -13.43 10.57 -10.51
C ALA A 95 -13.06 9.43 -11.47
N SER A 96 -12.67 8.27 -10.95
CA SER A 96 -12.24 7.13 -11.75
C SER A 96 -13.39 6.49 -12.54
N THR A 97 -14.56 6.31 -11.94
CA THR A 97 -15.70 5.63 -12.57
C THR A 97 -16.61 6.56 -13.35
N GLY A 98 -16.64 7.85 -13.00
CA GLY A 98 -17.64 8.80 -13.49
C GLY A 98 -19.03 8.63 -12.85
N ASP A 99 -19.19 7.66 -11.94
CA ASP A 99 -20.43 7.39 -11.22
C ASP A 99 -20.60 8.38 -10.06
N PHE A 100 -21.40 9.42 -10.28
CA PHE A 100 -21.60 10.51 -9.33
C PHE A 100 -22.75 10.19 -8.37
N LYS A 101 -22.42 9.65 -7.20
CA LYS A 101 -23.38 9.29 -6.16
C LYS A 101 -22.76 9.37 -4.77
N HIS A 102 -23.61 9.48 -3.75
CA HIS A 102 -23.20 9.41 -2.35
C HIS A 102 -22.56 8.06 -2.00
N ASN A 103 -21.64 8.06 -1.04
CA ASN A 103 -21.03 6.85 -0.52
C ASN A 103 -22.06 6.07 0.31
N PRO A 104 -22.51 4.88 -0.13
CA PRO A 104 -23.50 4.11 0.64
C PRO A 104 -22.90 3.51 1.92
N GLY A 105 -21.57 3.44 2.04
CA GLY A 105 -20.86 2.73 3.11
C GLY A 105 -20.05 3.61 4.05
N TYR A 106 -20.10 4.94 3.93
CA TYR A 106 -19.20 5.82 4.69
C TYR A 106 -19.38 5.71 6.21
N THR A 107 -20.57 5.32 6.67
CA THR A 107 -20.87 5.13 8.10
C THR A 107 -20.41 3.78 8.64
N GLN A 108 -20.23 2.78 7.78
CA GLN A 108 -19.73 1.44 8.11
C GLN A 108 -18.22 1.29 7.83
N ASP A 109 -17.55 2.32 7.31
CA ASP A 109 -16.12 2.24 7.07
C ASP A 109 -15.36 1.97 8.38
N PRO A 110 -14.48 0.95 8.45
CA PRO A 110 -13.79 0.57 9.69
C PRO A 110 -13.03 1.72 10.38
N ARG A 111 -12.67 2.78 9.65
CA ARG A 111 -12.03 3.99 10.19
C ARG A 111 -12.96 4.78 11.14
N VAL A 112 -14.27 4.70 10.95
CA VAL A 112 -15.26 5.51 11.66
C VAL A 112 -16.40 4.69 12.29
N ALA A 113 -16.59 3.44 11.87
CA ALA A 113 -17.63 2.55 12.37
C ALA A 113 -17.63 2.49 13.91
N ASP A 114 -18.84 2.46 14.48
CA ASP A 114 -19.11 2.36 15.92
C ASP A 114 -18.57 3.51 16.81
N ARG A 115 -18.07 4.59 16.20
CA ARG A 115 -17.45 5.73 16.93
C ARG A 115 -18.30 6.99 16.97
N TRP A 116 -19.41 7.07 16.22
CA TRP A 116 -20.15 8.30 15.98
C TRP A 116 -21.57 8.32 16.57
N SER A 117 -22.13 9.51 16.72
CA SER A 117 -23.52 9.75 17.15
C SER A 117 -24.31 10.59 16.15
N ASN A 118 -23.65 11.28 15.22
CA ASN A 118 -24.28 11.83 14.02
C ASN A 118 -23.32 11.71 12.83
N ALA A 119 -23.87 11.52 11.62
CA ALA A 119 -23.09 11.38 10.40
C ALA A 119 -23.83 11.99 9.20
N GLY A 120 -23.08 12.71 8.36
CA GLY A 120 -23.58 13.32 7.13
C GLY A 120 -22.55 13.28 6.02
N GLU A 121 -23.01 13.34 4.77
CA GLU A 121 -22.14 13.46 3.60
C GLU A 121 -22.72 14.47 2.61
N ILE A 122 -21.84 15.27 2.03
CA ILE A 122 -22.16 16.09 0.86
C ILE A 122 -21.14 15.80 -0.25
N ILE A 123 -21.62 15.80 -1.49
CA ILE A 123 -20.79 15.65 -2.68
C ILE A 123 -21.09 16.75 -3.69
N ALA A 124 -20.11 17.10 -4.51
CA ALA A 124 -20.29 17.97 -5.66
C ALA A 124 -19.19 17.71 -6.69
N TYR A 125 -19.39 18.19 -7.92
CA TYR A 125 -18.33 18.29 -8.90
C TYR A 125 -18.33 19.68 -9.56
N ARG A 126 -17.17 20.08 -10.07
CA ARG A 126 -16.96 21.32 -10.82
C ARG A 126 -16.11 21.06 -12.06
N THR A 127 -16.24 21.96 -13.04
CA THR A 127 -15.39 22.00 -14.25
C THR A 127 -14.23 22.98 -14.13
N ASP A 128 -14.03 23.55 -12.94
CA ASP A 128 -12.86 24.32 -12.52
C ASP A 128 -12.23 23.67 -11.27
N THR A 129 -11.14 24.23 -10.74
CA THR A 129 -10.43 23.74 -9.55
C THR A 129 -10.64 24.61 -8.32
N ARG A 130 -11.73 25.40 -8.25
CA ARG A 130 -11.97 26.32 -7.14
C ARG A 130 -12.61 25.58 -5.96
N GLY A 131 -11.85 25.32 -4.89
CA GLY A 131 -12.36 24.64 -3.69
C GLY A 131 -13.53 25.39 -3.05
N GLN A 132 -13.41 26.72 -2.88
CA GLN A 132 -14.52 27.57 -2.42
C GLN A 132 -15.77 27.46 -3.32
N GLY A 133 -15.58 27.20 -4.61
CA GLY A 133 -16.70 27.01 -5.54
C GLY A 133 -17.55 25.78 -5.21
N LEU A 134 -17.00 24.72 -4.61
CA LEU A 134 -17.80 23.57 -4.14
C LEU A 134 -18.67 24.00 -2.95
N VAL A 135 -18.11 24.79 -2.04
CA VAL A 135 -18.82 25.34 -0.88
C VAL A 135 -19.98 26.22 -1.34
N ASP A 136 -19.75 27.11 -2.31
CA ASP A 136 -20.80 27.99 -2.85
C ASP A 136 -21.96 27.17 -3.45
N GLN A 137 -21.66 26.06 -4.15
CA GLN A 137 -22.68 25.14 -4.66
C GLN A 137 -23.45 24.44 -3.54
N TRP A 138 -22.77 24.00 -2.49
CA TRP A 138 -23.41 23.39 -1.33
C TRP A 138 -24.27 24.37 -0.55
N ILE A 139 -23.89 25.64 -0.46
CA ILE A 139 -24.71 26.70 0.17
C ILE A 139 -26.02 26.88 -0.62
N GLY A 140 -25.96 26.85 -1.95
CA GLY A 140 -27.13 26.96 -2.82
C GLY A 140 -28.06 25.73 -2.83
N SER A 141 -27.62 24.60 -2.28
CA SER A 141 -28.43 23.36 -2.18
C SER A 141 -29.07 23.25 -0.80
N PRO A 142 -30.41 23.28 -0.66
CA PRO A 142 -31.07 23.19 0.64
C PRO A 142 -30.66 21.96 1.47
N GLY A 143 -30.43 20.81 0.82
CA GLY A 143 -30.00 19.57 1.49
C GLY A 143 -28.58 19.68 2.06
N HIS A 144 -27.63 20.12 1.24
CA HIS A 144 -26.24 20.25 1.65
C HIS A 144 -26.05 21.39 2.66
N ASN A 145 -26.77 22.50 2.48
CA ASN A 145 -26.78 23.63 3.39
C ASN A 145 -27.23 23.21 4.80
N ARG A 146 -28.30 22.40 4.92
CA ARG A 146 -28.75 21.85 6.21
C ARG A 146 -27.65 21.06 6.91
N ILE A 147 -26.90 20.21 6.19
CA ILE A 147 -25.78 19.45 6.79
C ILE A 147 -24.67 20.41 7.24
N MET A 148 -24.25 21.36 6.40
CA MET A 148 -23.18 22.30 6.75
C MET A 148 -23.54 23.22 7.91
N SER A 149 -24.82 23.55 8.09
CA SER A 149 -25.34 24.41 9.16
C SER A 149 -25.89 23.66 10.37
N ASP A 150 -25.74 22.33 10.43
CA ASP A 150 -26.18 21.56 11.59
C ASP A 150 -25.18 21.73 12.75
N PRO A 151 -25.62 22.21 13.94
CA PRO A 151 -24.76 22.38 15.11
C PRO A 151 -24.26 21.05 15.71
N ALA A 152 -24.87 19.91 15.36
CA ALA A 152 -24.48 18.61 15.88
C ALA A 152 -23.10 18.17 15.39
N TYR A 153 -22.68 18.57 14.19
CA TYR A 153 -21.37 18.21 13.65
C TYR A 153 -20.26 19.11 14.20
N ASP A 154 -19.16 18.48 14.62
CA ASP A 154 -17.95 19.17 15.09
C ASP A 154 -16.66 18.72 14.39
N THR A 155 -16.76 17.72 13.50
CA THR A 155 -15.62 17.12 12.80
C THR A 155 -15.97 16.91 11.34
N ILE A 156 -15.07 17.29 10.44
CA ILE A 156 -15.19 17.00 9.02
C ILE A 156 -13.91 16.38 8.46
N GLY A 157 -14.09 15.53 7.45
CA GLY A 157 -13.05 15.18 6.50
C GLY A 157 -13.38 15.70 5.12
N VAL A 158 -12.37 16.10 4.37
CA VAL A 158 -12.50 16.69 3.04
C VAL A 158 -11.64 15.92 2.06
N GLY A 159 -12.25 15.42 0.99
CA GLY A 159 -11.55 14.71 -0.08
C GLY A 159 -11.77 15.36 -1.44
N ILE A 160 -10.71 15.54 -2.22
CA ILE A 160 -10.73 16.22 -3.51
C ILE A 160 -9.97 15.40 -4.55
N SER A 161 -10.65 15.06 -5.64
CA SER A 161 -10.03 14.42 -6.80
C SER A 161 -10.20 15.28 -8.05
N ILE A 162 -9.12 15.51 -8.80
CA ILE A 162 -9.12 16.36 -9.99
C ILE A 162 -8.66 15.53 -11.19
N LYS A 163 -9.53 15.37 -12.18
CA LYS A 163 -9.17 14.77 -13.48
C LYS A 163 -8.99 15.84 -14.54
N LYS A 164 -8.00 15.63 -15.40
CA LYS A 164 -7.80 16.39 -16.64
C LYS A 164 -7.93 15.43 -17.82
N ASP A 165 -8.71 15.80 -18.83
CA ASP A 165 -8.75 15.06 -20.09
C ASP A 165 -7.54 15.43 -20.97
N ALA A 166 -7.40 14.76 -22.11
CA ALA A 166 -6.31 15.00 -23.06
C ALA A 166 -6.31 16.42 -23.66
N ASN A 167 -7.45 17.12 -23.61
CA ASN A 167 -7.62 18.50 -24.08
C ASN A 167 -7.44 19.52 -22.94
N GLY A 168 -7.01 19.07 -21.75
CA GLY A 168 -6.83 19.92 -20.58
C GLY A 168 -8.12 20.31 -19.86
N ARG A 169 -9.29 19.78 -20.24
CA ARG A 169 -10.54 20.04 -19.53
C ARG A 169 -10.52 19.40 -18.15
N VAL A 170 -10.91 20.16 -17.15
CA VAL A 170 -10.88 19.72 -15.75
C VAL A 170 -12.25 19.22 -15.31
N LYS A 171 -12.25 18.17 -14.49
CA LYS A 171 -13.39 17.81 -13.64
C LYS A 171 -12.88 17.52 -12.22
N MET A 172 -13.27 18.37 -11.27
CA MET A 172 -12.97 18.23 -9.85
C MET A 172 -14.18 17.62 -9.14
N TYR A 173 -13.96 16.57 -8.36
CA TYR A 173 -14.95 15.93 -7.50
C TYR A 173 -14.59 16.20 -6.04
N GLY A 174 -15.58 16.57 -5.24
CA GLY A 174 -15.43 16.82 -3.82
C GLY A 174 -16.43 16.01 -3.00
N THR A 175 -15.94 15.42 -1.91
CA THR A 175 -16.71 14.72 -0.89
C THR A 175 -16.34 15.33 0.45
N VAL A 176 -17.32 15.61 1.31
CA VAL A 176 -17.08 16.00 2.70
C VAL A 176 -17.95 15.14 3.58
N ASN A 177 -17.32 14.39 4.48
CA ASN A 177 -18.03 13.63 5.50
C ASN A 177 -18.02 14.42 6.83
N PHE A 178 -19.20 14.58 7.41
CA PHE A 178 -19.45 15.27 8.67
C PHE A 178 -19.73 14.26 9.75
N PHE A 179 -19.13 14.43 10.91
CA PHE A 179 -19.35 13.54 12.06
C PHE A 179 -19.48 14.33 13.36
N LYS A 180 -20.29 13.77 14.24
CA LYS A 180 -20.15 13.92 15.68
C LYS A 180 -19.64 12.61 16.23
N PHE A 181 -18.43 12.62 16.79
CA PHE A 181 -17.87 11.42 17.38
C PHE A 181 -18.16 11.32 18.88
N ARG A 182 -18.42 10.09 19.33
CA ARG A 182 -18.27 9.69 20.74
C ARG A 182 -16.77 9.57 21.08
N THR A 183 -16.02 8.95 20.16
CA THR A 183 -14.56 8.79 20.22
C THR A 183 -13.95 9.09 18.85
N PRO A 184 -13.39 10.29 18.62
CA PRO A 184 -12.83 10.65 17.32
C PRO A 184 -11.69 9.69 16.91
N PRO A 185 -11.59 9.31 15.62
CA PRO A 185 -10.41 8.62 15.11
C PRO A 185 -9.19 9.53 15.16
N ALA A 186 -7.99 8.95 15.02
CA ALA A 186 -6.74 9.70 15.03
C ALA A 186 -6.68 10.81 13.96
N GLY A 187 -5.76 11.76 14.13
CA GLY A 187 -5.51 12.82 13.15
C GLY A 187 -6.49 13.99 13.22
N GLN A 188 -6.90 14.40 14.41
CA GLN A 188 -7.74 15.59 14.57
C GLN A 188 -6.89 16.87 14.67
N TYR A 189 -7.22 17.88 13.87
CA TYR A 189 -6.55 19.17 13.78
C TYR A 189 -7.59 20.30 13.87
N ASN A 190 -7.18 21.44 14.42
CA ASN A 190 -8.06 22.62 14.44
C ASN A 190 -8.35 23.14 13.03
N THR A 191 -7.41 22.99 12.09
CA THR A 191 -7.58 23.41 10.69
C THR A 191 -6.95 22.42 9.70
N ALA A 192 -7.42 22.43 8.45
CA ALA A 192 -6.76 21.70 7.36
C ALA A 192 -5.33 22.23 7.11
N SER A 193 -5.12 23.55 7.22
CA SER A 193 -3.78 24.13 7.11
C SER A 193 -2.84 23.68 8.24
N ALA A 194 -3.34 23.42 9.45
CA ALA A 194 -2.52 22.86 10.52
C ALA A 194 -2.11 21.41 10.22
N PHE A 195 -2.95 20.64 9.53
CA PHE A 195 -2.57 19.31 9.04
C PHE A 195 -1.49 19.42 7.94
N PHE A 196 -1.74 20.18 6.86
CA PHE A 196 -0.79 20.29 5.75
C PHE A 196 0.46 21.11 6.06
N GLY A 197 0.36 22.03 7.02
CA GLY A 197 1.41 22.91 7.51
C GLY A 197 2.10 22.39 8.76
N SER A 198 1.56 21.33 9.40
CA SER A 198 2.41 20.43 10.14
C SER A 198 3.35 19.83 9.12
N THR A 199 4.54 20.43 9.02
CA THR A 199 5.70 19.59 9.08
C THR A 199 5.50 18.78 10.36
N ALA A 200 4.86 17.61 10.24
CA ALA A 200 5.45 16.51 10.97
C ALA A 200 6.93 16.69 10.66
N PRO A 201 7.81 16.95 11.65
CA PRO A 201 9.23 16.78 11.37
C PRO A 201 9.26 15.48 10.58
N SER A 202 9.84 15.50 9.36
CA SER A 202 10.27 14.24 8.78
C SER A 202 10.88 13.53 9.98
N PRO A 203 10.33 12.39 10.45
CA PRO A 203 10.93 11.71 11.58
C PRO A 203 12.41 11.72 11.23
N ALA A 204 13.21 12.37 12.09
CA ALA A 204 14.62 12.56 11.82
C ALA A 204 15.09 11.22 11.25
N PRO A 205 15.78 11.19 10.08
CA PRO A 205 16.12 9.94 9.40
C PRO A 205 16.50 8.97 10.49
N ALA A 206 15.74 7.86 10.60
CA ALA A 206 15.73 7.08 11.83
C ALA A 206 17.18 6.94 12.28
N PRO A 207 17.55 7.34 13.52
CA PRO A 207 18.90 7.12 13.98
C PRO A 207 19.24 5.68 13.63
N ALA A 208 20.42 5.48 12.99
CA ALA A 208 20.85 4.16 12.52
C ALA A 208 20.37 3.13 13.55
N PRO A 209 19.56 2.12 13.14
CA PRO A 209 18.83 1.29 14.09
C PRO A 209 19.80 0.81 15.17
N ALA A 210 19.35 0.70 16.42
CA ALA A 210 20.22 0.15 17.47
C ALA A 210 20.77 -1.19 16.96
N ALA A 211 22.07 -1.19 16.63
CA ALA A 211 22.67 -2.29 15.89
C ALA A 211 22.70 -3.49 16.82
N VAL A 212 21.80 -4.44 16.58
CA VAL A 212 21.82 -5.71 17.29
C VAL A 212 22.88 -6.61 16.64
N SER A 213 23.40 -7.57 17.40
CA SER A 213 24.26 -8.61 16.84
C SER A 213 23.51 -9.32 15.72
N ALA A 214 24.17 -9.50 14.58
CA ALA A 214 23.60 -10.26 13.47
C ALA A 214 23.28 -11.70 13.93
N PRO A 215 22.12 -12.26 13.52
CA PRO A 215 21.82 -13.66 13.77
C PRO A 215 22.87 -14.56 13.08
N ALA A 216 23.05 -15.77 13.60
CA ALA A 216 23.89 -16.77 12.95
C ALA A 216 23.31 -17.16 11.58
N GLY A 217 24.20 -17.53 10.65
CA GLY A 217 23.82 -17.96 9.29
C GLY A 217 23.83 -16.81 8.27
N PRO A 218 23.01 -16.89 7.21
CA PRO A 218 23.02 -15.92 6.11
C PRO A 218 22.78 -14.47 6.57
N SER A 219 23.43 -13.49 5.92
CA SER A 219 23.17 -12.06 6.23
C SER A 219 21.70 -11.66 6.05
N ILE A 220 21.04 -12.28 5.06
CA ILE A 220 19.62 -12.12 4.76
C ILE A 220 18.95 -13.46 5.02
N GLN A 221 18.12 -13.52 6.06
CA GLN A 221 17.62 -14.75 6.66
C GLN A 221 16.41 -15.31 5.91
N SER A 222 15.67 -14.44 5.22
CA SER A 222 14.53 -14.85 4.41
C SER A 222 14.35 -13.95 3.19
N PRO A 223 13.65 -14.43 2.14
CA PRO A 223 13.23 -13.58 1.03
C PRO A 223 12.37 -12.38 1.47
N GLY A 224 11.73 -12.45 2.65
CA GLY A 224 10.83 -11.42 3.16
C GLY A 224 11.47 -10.41 4.08
N ASP A 225 12.78 -10.50 4.28
CA ASP A 225 13.54 -9.55 5.08
C ASP A 225 13.57 -8.20 4.39
N ILE A 226 13.24 -7.13 5.10
CA ILE A 226 13.40 -5.78 4.56
C ILE A 226 14.87 -5.40 4.63
N VAL A 227 15.48 -5.17 3.48
CA VAL A 227 16.86 -4.71 3.34
C VAL A 227 16.87 -3.28 2.84
N ALA A 228 17.71 -2.43 3.42
CA ALA A 228 17.85 -1.05 2.97
C ALA A 228 19.27 -0.51 3.14
N VAL A 229 19.64 0.43 2.28
CA VAL A 229 20.89 1.20 2.35
C VAL A 229 20.60 2.53 3.04
N ASP A 230 21.41 2.91 4.03
CA ASP A 230 21.34 4.23 4.64
C ASP A 230 22.16 5.29 3.89
N GLN A 231 22.08 6.55 4.33
CA GLN A 231 22.80 7.67 3.71
C GLN A 231 24.33 7.57 3.83
N ALA A 232 24.84 6.75 4.75
CA ALA A 232 26.27 6.47 4.88
C ALA A 232 26.73 5.32 3.98
N GLY A 233 25.81 4.72 3.21
CA GLY A 233 26.10 3.58 2.35
C GLY A 233 26.26 2.27 3.11
N VAL A 234 25.70 2.16 4.32
CA VAL A 234 25.65 0.92 5.09
C VAL A 234 24.39 0.15 4.68
N LEU A 235 24.56 -1.15 4.45
CA LEU A 235 23.46 -2.05 4.12
C LEU A 235 22.98 -2.73 5.40
N TRP A 236 21.69 -2.57 5.69
CA TRP A 236 21.01 -3.04 6.90
C TRP A 236 19.93 -4.06 6.56
N ASN A 237 19.73 -5.03 7.45
CA ASN A 237 18.60 -5.95 7.43
C ASN A 237 17.70 -5.70 8.65
N TYR A 238 16.42 -5.47 8.39
CA TYR A 238 15.36 -5.18 9.37
C TYR A 238 14.45 -6.39 9.66
N GLY A 239 14.72 -7.54 9.05
CA GLY A 239 13.92 -8.76 9.17
C GLY A 239 12.53 -8.64 8.52
N THR A 240 11.65 -9.60 8.85
CA THR A 240 10.26 -9.65 8.35
C THR A 240 9.28 -8.96 9.31
N GLY A 241 8.04 -8.75 8.87
CA GLY A 241 6.94 -8.18 9.66
C GLY A 241 6.56 -8.95 10.93
N LYS A 242 7.08 -10.18 11.10
CA LYS A 242 6.92 -10.97 12.33
C LYS A 242 7.88 -10.55 13.44
N ASN A 243 8.94 -9.79 13.12
CA ASN A 243 10.04 -9.45 14.03
C ASN A 243 10.24 -7.95 14.26
N ASN A 244 9.16 -7.14 14.35
CA ASN A 244 9.24 -5.72 14.74
C ASN A 244 10.27 -4.90 13.94
N ALA A 245 9.97 -4.61 12.66
CA ALA A 245 10.77 -3.77 11.76
C ALA A 245 11.00 -2.30 12.23
N ASN A 246 10.71 -1.96 13.50
CA ASN A 246 10.83 -0.63 14.09
C ASN A 246 11.84 -0.49 15.24
N SER A 247 12.66 -1.51 15.56
CA SER A 247 13.59 -1.33 16.69
C SER A 247 14.89 -2.13 16.66
N SER A 248 15.08 -3.03 15.71
CA SER A 248 16.34 -3.79 15.61
C SER A 248 16.66 -4.05 14.15
N ALA A 249 17.83 -3.59 13.73
CA ALA A 249 18.43 -4.00 12.47
C ALA A 249 19.87 -4.42 12.76
N TRP A 250 20.43 -5.25 11.89
CA TRP A 250 21.85 -5.58 11.93
C TRP A 250 22.50 -5.16 10.63
N LYS A 251 23.73 -4.68 10.75
CA LYS A 251 24.56 -4.33 9.61
C LYS A 251 24.95 -5.62 8.89
N ILE A 252 24.71 -5.66 7.58
CA ILE A 252 25.06 -6.81 6.74
C ILE A 252 26.19 -6.50 5.75
N SER A 253 26.40 -5.23 5.40
CA SER A 253 27.53 -4.79 4.57
C SER A 253 27.73 -3.27 4.64
N SER A 254 28.71 -2.74 3.90
CA SER A 254 28.94 -1.30 3.69
C SER A 254 29.52 -1.04 2.30
N GLY A 255 29.54 0.22 1.87
CA GLY A 255 30.08 0.63 0.56
C GLY A 255 29.01 0.81 -0.52
N PHE A 256 27.74 0.94 -0.13
CA PHE A 256 26.59 1.09 -1.02
C PHE A 256 26.15 2.55 -1.21
N GLY A 257 26.96 3.54 -0.78
CA GLY A 257 26.55 4.95 -0.76
C GLY A 257 26.21 5.57 -2.12
N ASN A 258 26.76 5.00 -3.21
CA ASN A 258 26.46 5.41 -4.59
C ASN A 258 25.66 4.33 -5.36
N ALA A 259 25.00 3.43 -4.63
CA ALA A 259 24.05 2.51 -5.24
C ALA A 259 22.80 3.32 -5.62
N LYS A 260 22.38 3.17 -6.87
CA LYS A 260 21.15 3.78 -7.39
C LYS A 260 19.92 2.99 -6.99
N GLU A 261 19.98 1.67 -7.19
CA GLU A 261 18.92 0.70 -6.86
C GLU A 261 19.58 -0.57 -6.31
N VAL A 262 18.95 -1.21 -5.33
CA VAL A 262 19.40 -2.47 -4.74
C VAL A 262 18.27 -3.49 -4.76
N HIS A 263 18.59 -4.75 -5.00
CA HIS A 263 17.62 -5.84 -4.98
C HIS A 263 18.15 -7.06 -4.22
N VAL A 264 17.24 -7.77 -3.57
CA VAL A 264 17.46 -9.05 -2.90
C VAL A 264 16.89 -10.16 -3.78
N ALA A 265 17.72 -11.12 -4.16
CA ALA A 265 17.27 -12.30 -4.90
C ALA A 265 18.23 -13.47 -4.67
N ASP A 266 17.74 -14.69 -4.73
CA ASP A 266 18.60 -15.89 -4.85
C ASP A 266 19.09 -15.99 -6.31
N TRP A 267 20.05 -15.13 -6.66
CA TRP A 267 20.48 -14.88 -8.04
C TRP A 267 21.07 -16.12 -8.70
N ASN A 268 21.79 -16.92 -7.92
CA ASN A 268 22.46 -18.14 -8.37
C ASN A 268 21.68 -19.43 -8.01
N ALA A 269 20.49 -19.33 -7.41
CA ALA A 269 19.64 -20.44 -6.99
C ALA A 269 20.33 -21.39 -5.99
N ASP A 270 21.17 -20.87 -5.09
CA ASP A 270 21.87 -21.62 -4.04
C ASP A 270 21.11 -21.65 -2.70
N LYS A 271 19.93 -21.01 -2.64
CA LYS A 271 19.05 -20.85 -1.46
C LYS A 271 19.53 -19.80 -0.45
N THR A 272 20.64 -19.13 -0.70
CA THR A 272 21.09 -17.96 0.05
C THR A 272 20.68 -16.72 -0.72
N MET A 273 20.15 -15.71 -0.03
CA MET A 273 19.79 -14.46 -0.70
C MET A 273 21.05 -13.66 -1.04
N ASP A 274 21.10 -13.17 -2.27
CA ASP A 274 22.16 -12.32 -2.81
C ASP A 274 21.69 -10.87 -2.92
N ILE A 275 22.64 -9.97 -3.12
CA ILE A 275 22.35 -8.56 -3.46
C ILE A 275 22.72 -8.28 -4.91
N VAL A 276 21.78 -7.75 -5.68
CA VAL A 276 22.03 -7.16 -6.99
C VAL A 276 21.99 -5.64 -6.84
N ALA A 277 23.09 -4.96 -7.14
CA ALA A 277 23.22 -3.51 -7.00
C ALA A 277 23.46 -2.84 -8.35
N GLN A 278 22.61 -1.88 -8.67
CA GLN A 278 22.82 -0.92 -9.76
C GLN A 278 23.52 0.30 -9.19
N TRP A 279 24.59 0.74 -9.84
CA TRP A 279 25.39 1.87 -9.39
C TRP A 279 25.11 3.12 -10.22
N GLU A 280 25.25 4.30 -9.61
CA GLU A 280 25.17 5.59 -10.32
C GLU A 280 26.20 5.69 -11.46
N SER A 281 27.34 5.00 -11.33
CA SER A 281 28.35 4.88 -12.39
C SER A 281 27.86 4.11 -13.63
N GLY A 282 26.69 3.49 -13.55
CA GLY A 282 26.12 2.64 -14.59
C GLY A 282 26.66 1.21 -14.61
N LYS A 283 27.27 0.74 -13.52
CA LYS A 283 27.60 -0.68 -13.32
C LYS A 283 26.40 -1.43 -12.75
N LEU A 284 26.35 -2.74 -13.00
CA LEU A 284 25.45 -3.68 -12.33
C LEU A 284 26.31 -4.81 -11.74
N SER A 285 26.17 -5.05 -10.44
CA SER A 285 26.97 -6.04 -9.71
C SER A 285 26.10 -6.97 -8.87
N VAL A 286 26.57 -8.20 -8.67
CA VAL A 286 25.97 -9.17 -7.74
C VAL A 286 26.94 -9.42 -6.60
N TYR A 287 26.44 -9.46 -5.38
CA TYR A 287 27.16 -9.85 -4.18
C TYR A 287 26.54 -11.16 -3.70
N PRO A 288 27.15 -12.32 -4.04
CA PRO A 288 26.60 -13.60 -3.63
C PRO A 288 26.60 -13.73 -2.10
N GLY A 289 25.49 -14.14 -1.52
CA GLY A 289 25.35 -14.43 -0.11
C GLY A 289 26.19 -15.64 0.29
N LYS A 290 26.59 -15.68 1.55
CA LYS A 290 27.24 -16.86 2.14
C LYS A 290 26.31 -17.51 3.17
N PRO A 291 26.15 -18.84 3.17
CA PRO A 291 25.34 -19.53 4.18
C PRO A 291 25.77 -19.26 5.63
N GLY A 292 27.06 -18.94 5.85
CA GLY A 292 27.60 -18.59 7.17
C GLY A 292 27.59 -17.09 7.51
N GLY A 293 27.03 -16.25 6.64
CA GLY A 293 26.97 -14.80 6.83
C GLY A 293 27.99 -14.02 5.98
N GLY A 294 27.66 -12.76 5.71
CA GLY A 294 28.38 -11.90 4.79
C GLY A 294 28.14 -12.25 3.32
N PHE A 295 28.93 -11.61 2.46
CA PHE A 295 28.86 -11.78 1.00
C PHE A 295 30.22 -12.23 0.44
N ALA A 296 30.21 -12.90 -0.70
CA ALA A 296 31.37 -13.15 -1.53
C ALA A 296 31.80 -11.89 -2.29
N SER A 297 32.94 -11.97 -2.98
CA SER A 297 33.43 -10.88 -3.83
C SER A 297 32.38 -10.50 -4.88
N ALA A 298 32.22 -9.20 -5.10
CA ALA A 298 31.27 -8.68 -6.07
C ALA A 298 31.60 -9.16 -7.49
N ILE A 299 30.58 -9.63 -8.21
CA ILE A 299 30.65 -10.03 -9.61
C ILE A 299 30.03 -8.92 -10.44
N THR A 300 30.78 -8.34 -11.37
CA THR A 300 30.21 -7.38 -12.33
C THR A 300 29.42 -8.14 -13.40
N ILE A 301 28.10 -7.96 -13.41
CA ILE A 301 27.20 -8.56 -14.42
C ILE A 301 26.81 -7.57 -15.53
N GLY A 302 27.15 -6.29 -15.34
CA GLY A 302 27.01 -5.23 -16.34
C GLY A 302 28.09 -4.16 -16.13
N ALA A 303 29.01 -4.01 -17.09
CA ALA A 303 30.19 -3.17 -16.91
C ALA A 303 29.93 -1.65 -16.99
N SER A 304 28.92 -1.23 -17.76
CA SER A 304 28.56 0.17 -17.96
C SER A 304 27.15 0.31 -18.58
N GLY A 305 26.64 1.54 -18.68
CA GLY A 305 25.40 1.87 -19.39
C GLY A 305 24.11 1.64 -18.60
N TRP A 306 24.19 1.11 -17.38
CA TRP A 306 23.00 0.82 -16.57
C TRP A 306 22.39 2.04 -15.88
N ALA A 307 23.11 3.16 -15.76
CA ALA A 307 22.63 4.34 -15.01
C ALA A 307 21.30 4.90 -15.57
N GLY A 308 21.12 4.80 -16.89
CA GLY A 308 19.90 5.24 -17.59
C GLY A 308 18.74 4.25 -17.56
N TYR A 309 18.84 3.14 -16.82
CA TYR A 309 17.78 2.15 -16.65
C TYR A 309 17.15 2.24 -15.25
N GLU A 310 15.87 1.90 -15.15
CA GLU A 310 15.24 1.41 -13.92
C GLU A 310 15.17 -0.11 -14.03
N VAL A 311 15.56 -0.85 -12.99
CA VAL A 311 15.66 -2.31 -13.04
C VAL A 311 14.76 -2.97 -12.01
N THR A 312 14.24 -4.15 -12.37
CA THR A 312 13.63 -5.07 -11.42
C THR A 312 14.32 -6.42 -11.55
N VAL A 313 14.52 -7.09 -10.43
CA VAL A 313 15.17 -8.39 -10.37
C VAL A 313 14.13 -9.42 -9.94
N GLY A 314 14.04 -10.52 -10.68
CA GLY A 314 13.10 -11.57 -10.37
C GLY A 314 12.93 -12.57 -11.49
N LYS A 315 12.05 -13.55 -11.24
CA LYS A 315 11.78 -14.62 -12.20
C LYS A 315 10.82 -14.14 -13.29
N TRP A 316 11.36 -13.68 -14.44
CA TRP A 316 10.57 -13.18 -15.56
C TRP A 316 9.89 -14.30 -16.36
N LYS A 317 10.60 -15.39 -16.64
CA LYS A 317 10.01 -16.60 -17.24
C LYS A 317 9.86 -17.70 -16.21
N LYS A 318 8.71 -18.36 -16.23
CA LYS A 318 8.36 -19.44 -15.29
C LYS A 318 9.33 -20.62 -15.38
N THR A 319 9.86 -20.90 -16.56
CA THR A 319 10.78 -22.01 -16.83
C THR A 319 12.25 -21.66 -16.58
N ASP A 320 12.60 -20.37 -16.41
CA ASP A 320 13.99 -19.99 -16.14
C ASP A 320 14.41 -20.57 -14.77
N ARG A 321 15.64 -21.09 -14.69
CA ARG A 321 16.18 -21.61 -13.43
C ARG A 321 16.51 -20.48 -12.45
N TYR A 322 17.09 -19.40 -12.96
CA TYR A 322 17.64 -18.31 -12.16
C TYR A 322 16.80 -17.03 -12.32
N PRO A 323 16.75 -16.16 -11.29
CA PRO A 323 16.23 -14.81 -11.45
C PRO A 323 16.97 -14.04 -12.55
N SER A 324 16.28 -13.09 -13.16
CA SER A 324 16.75 -12.29 -14.28
C SER A 324 16.47 -10.81 -14.06
N VAL A 325 16.92 -9.96 -14.98
CA VAL A 325 16.66 -8.52 -14.91
C VAL A 325 15.63 -8.12 -15.96
N VAL A 326 14.60 -7.41 -15.55
CA VAL A 326 13.75 -6.64 -16.46
C VAL A 326 14.15 -5.18 -16.29
N ALA A 327 14.52 -4.52 -17.39
CA ALA A 327 15.09 -3.18 -17.36
C ALA A 327 14.32 -2.24 -18.27
N LYS A 328 13.86 -1.12 -17.73
CA LYS A 328 13.24 -0.03 -18.50
C LYS A 328 14.28 1.03 -18.81
N SER A 329 14.54 1.28 -20.09
CA SER A 329 15.43 2.35 -20.53
C SER A 329 14.84 3.75 -20.27
N GLY A 330 15.68 4.78 -20.25
CA GLY A 330 15.24 6.19 -20.19
C GLY A 330 14.38 6.63 -21.40
N SER A 331 14.43 5.90 -22.52
CA SER A 331 13.53 6.11 -23.66
C SER A 331 12.17 5.40 -23.51
N GLY A 332 11.99 4.57 -22.48
CA GLY A 332 10.77 3.83 -22.23
C GLY A 332 10.65 2.52 -23.00
N ILE A 333 11.77 1.89 -23.36
CA ILE A 333 11.78 0.53 -23.91
C ILE A 333 12.03 -0.44 -22.75
N LEU A 334 11.20 -1.47 -22.66
CA LEU A 334 11.35 -2.53 -21.66
C LEU A 334 12.15 -3.69 -22.28
N TYR A 335 13.22 -4.10 -21.62
CA TYR A 335 14.07 -5.22 -22.02
C TYR A 335 14.08 -6.31 -20.96
N HIS A 336 14.20 -7.56 -21.38
CA HIS A 336 14.55 -8.69 -20.52
C HIS A 336 16.02 -9.06 -20.74
N TYR A 337 16.79 -9.13 -19.67
CA TYR A 337 18.16 -9.62 -19.64
C TYR A 337 18.19 -10.96 -18.89
N PRO A 338 18.24 -12.11 -19.59
CA PRO A 338 18.21 -13.42 -18.95
C PRO A 338 19.49 -13.69 -18.16
N ASN A 339 19.38 -14.46 -17.08
CA ASN A 339 20.52 -15.06 -16.38
C ASN A 339 20.52 -16.58 -16.63
N LEU A 340 20.98 -17.02 -17.79
CA LEU A 340 20.87 -18.44 -18.17
C LEU A 340 21.84 -19.35 -17.40
N SER A 341 22.88 -18.78 -16.79
CA SER A 341 23.99 -19.54 -16.18
C SER A 341 24.10 -19.38 -14.66
N GLY A 342 23.34 -18.47 -14.04
CA GLY A 342 23.43 -18.14 -12.63
C GLY A 342 24.50 -17.10 -12.28
N GLY A 343 25.46 -16.82 -13.18
CA GLY A 343 26.60 -15.94 -12.88
C GLY A 343 26.69 -14.64 -13.69
N LYS A 344 25.96 -14.50 -14.80
CA LYS A 344 26.02 -13.33 -15.68
C LYS A 344 24.77 -13.14 -16.52
N LEU A 345 24.54 -11.91 -16.94
CA LEU A 345 23.50 -11.59 -17.91
C LEU A 345 23.84 -12.13 -19.31
N SER A 346 22.81 -12.59 -20.00
CA SER A 346 22.81 -13.04 -21.39
C SER A 346 22.30 -11.93 -22.31
N ALA A 347 22.34 -12.16 -23.63
CA ALA A 347 21.81 -11.21 -24.61
C ALA A 347 20.36 -10.84 -24.30
N ARG A 348 20.07 -9.53 -24.28
CA ARG A 348 18.74 -9.02 -23.96
C ARG A 348 17.76 -9.23 -25.10
N THR A 349 16.48 -9.30 -24.77
CA THR A 349 15.37 -9.19 -25.72
C THR A 349 14.50 -7.98 -25.40
N GLN A 350 13.91 -7.37 -26.42
CA GLN A 350 12.91 -6.32 -26.21
C GLN A 350 11.58 -6.98 -25.83
N VAL A 351 10.97 -6.49 -24.75
CA VAL A 351 9.67 -6.93 -24.26
C VAL A 351 8.57 -6.05 -24.81
N ASP A 352 8.71 -4.72 -24.67
CA ASP A 352 7.66 -3.76 -25.00
C ASP A 352 8.20 -2.31 -25.11
N THR A 353 7.38 -1.35 -25.56
CA THR A 353 7.70 0.08 -25.64
C THR A 353 6.64 0.95 -24.95
N GLY A 354 6.88 2.25 -24.80
CA GLY A 354 5.91 3.19 -24.19
C GLY A 354 5.97 3.31 -22.67
N TRP A 355 7.06 2.89 -22.04
CA TRP A 355 7.20 2.82 -20.58
C TRP A 355 7.81 4.07 -19.93
N LYS A 356 8.17 5.10 -20.71
CA LYS A 356 9.03 6.21 -20.29
C LYS A 356 8.61 6.86 -18.96
N SER A 357 7.31 7.08 -18.77
CA SER A 357 6.77 7.77 -17.60
C SER A 357 6.33 6.84 -16.46
N LEU A 358 6.61 5.53 -16.55
CA LEU A 358 6.15 4.54 -15.58
C LEU A 358 7.29 4.14 -14.64
N THR A 359 7.03 4.11 -13.33
CA THR A 359 7.82 3.29 -12.38
C THR A 359 7.34 1.84 -12.48
N ILE A 360 8.22 0.85 -12.37
CA ILE A 360 7.91 -0.58 -12.56
C ILE A 360 8.31 -1.43 -11.35
N ASN A 361 7.51 -2.45 -11.05
CA ASN A 361 7.74 -3.40 -9.95
C ASN A 361 7.30 -4.80 -10.37
N GLN A 362 8.09 -5.82 -10.05
CA GLN A 362 7.78 -7.21 -10.35
C GLN A 362 6.96 -7.86 -9.24
N LEU A 363 5.75 -8.31 -9.53
CA LEU A 363 4.84 -8.89 -8.54
C LEU A 363 3.90 -9.87 -9.24
N ASP A 364 3.76 -11.08 -8.72
CA ASP A 364 2.70 -12.00 -9.18
C ASP A 364 1.38 -11.57 -8.50
N TRP A 365 0.57 -10.83 -9.25
CA TRP A 365 -0.59 -10.11 -8.72
C TRP A 365 -1.81 -11.02 -8.56
N ASP A 366 -2.02 -11.92 -9.53
CA ASP A 366 -3.15 -12.83 -9.58
C ASP A 366 -2.83 -14.25 -9.05
N ARG A 367 -1.61 -14.49 -8.58
CA ARG A 367 -1.16 -15.75 -7.98
C ARG A 367 -1.21 -16.94 -8.94
N ASP A 368 -1.06 -16.70 -10.24
CA ASP A 368 -0.97 -17.76 -11.25
C ASP A 368 0.46 -18.37 -11.36
N GLY A 369 1.40 -17.81 -10.57
CA GLY A 369 2.80 -18.21 -10.51
C GLY A 369 3.67 -17.60 -11.61
N ASN A 370 3.13 -16.68 -12.42
CA ASN A 370 3.86 -15.85 -13.35
C ASN A 370 4.09 -14.48 -12.72
N THR A 371 5.31 -13.96 -12.78
CA THR A 371 5.60 -12.63 -12.21
C THR A 371 5.12 -11.55 -13.17
N ASP A 372 4.19 -10.70 -12.72
CA ASP A 372 3.67 -9.57 -13.49
C ASP A 372 4.49 -8.29 -13.28
N ILE A 373 4.15 -7.25 -14.05
CA ILE A 373 4.64 -5.90 -13.79
C ILE A 373 3.50 -5.03 -13.24
N VAL A 374 3.70 -4.49 -12.05
CA VAL A 374 2.90 -3.37 -11.54
C VAL A 374 3.58 -2.08 -11.94
N ALA A 375 2.86 -1.23 -12.67
CA ALA A 375 3.38 0.03 -13.16
C ALA A 375 2.64 1.21 -12.53
N ARG A 376 3.39 2.26 -12.21
CA ARG A 376 2.85 3.52 -11.70
C ARG A 376 3.17 4.68 -12.65
N PRO A 377 2.17 5.27 -13.32
CA PRO A 377 2.33 6.52 -14.05
C PRO A 377 2.40 7.72 -13.09
N PRO A 378 2.76 8.92 -13.55
CA PRO A 378 2.88 10.10 -12.69
C PRO A 378 1.55 10.50 -12.03
N ALA A 379 0.43 10.14 -12.66
CA ALA A 379 -0.92 10.33 -12.11
C ALA A 379 -1.22 9.46 -10.86
N GLY A 380 -0.36 8.48 -10.53
CA GLY A 380 -0.46 7.70 -9.28
C GLY A 380 -1.38 6.49 -9.30
N GLN A 381 -2.03 6.17 -10.42
CA GLN A 381 -2.84 4.95 -10.50
C GLN A 381 -1.97 3.73 -10.77
N LEU A 382 -1.94 2.75 -9.87
CA LEU A 382 -1.26 1.49 -10.16
C LEU A 382 -2.04 0.70 -11.20
N LYS A 383 -1.33 0.22 -12.21
CA LYS A 383 -1.85 -0.70 -13.24
C LYS A 383 -1.04 -1.99 -13.23
N VAL A 384 -1.71 -3.12 -13.45
CA VAL A 384 -1.04 -4.41 -13.64
C VAL A 384 -0.89 -4.73 -15.12
N TYR A 385 0.26 -5.29 -15.46
CA TYR A 385 0.62 -5.80 -16.76
C TYR A 385 0.91 -7.28 -16.62
N ARG A 386 -0.14 -8.10 -16.77
CA ARG A 386 0.00 -9.54 -16.56
C ARG A 386 0.89 -10.19 -17.59
N THR A 387 1.65 -11.18 -17.18
CA THR A 387 2.55 -11.94 -18.05
C THR A 387 2.02 -13.34 -18.32
N ASN A 388 2.44 -13.93 -19.43
CA ASN A 388 2.12 -15.31 -19.76
C ASN A 388 3.16 -16.32 -19.23
N GLY A 389 4.09 -15.87 -18.37
CA GLY A 389 5.21 -16.67 -17.87
C GLY A 389 6.27 -17.06 -18.91
N ASN A 390 6.09 -16.69 -20.18
CA ASN A 390 6.99 -17.02 -21.30
C ASN A 390 7.71 -15.78 -21.84
N GLY A 391 7.71 -14.70 -21.05
CA GLY A 391 8.41 -13.45 -21.33
C GLY A 391 7.65 -12.46 -22.20
N LYS A 392 6.32 -12.61 -22.29
CA LYS A 392 5.42 -11.64 -22.94
C LYS A 392 4.29 -11.25 -22.00
N PHE A 393 3.71 -10.08 -22.25
CA PHE A 393 2.45 -9.69 -21.62
C PHE A 393 1.26 -10.43 -22.24
N VAL A 394 0.23 -10.65 -21.43
CA VAL A 394 -1.08 -11.08 -21.90
C VAL A 394 -1.72 -9.95 -22.71
N SER A 395 -2.37 -10.28 -23.83
CA SER A 395 -3.12 -9.31 -24.64
C SER A 395 -4.47 -9.02 -23.99
N GLU A 396 -4.52 -7.99 -23.15
CA GLU A 396 -5.71 -7.61 -22.39
C GLU A 396 -5.77 -6.10 -22.11
N SER A 397 -6.94 -5.64 -21.67
CA SER A 397 -7.10 -4.28 -21.14
C SER A 397 -6.37 -4.14 -19.81
N ARG A 398 -5.56 -3.07 -19.65
CA ARG A 398 -4.77 -2.84 -18.43
C ARG A 398 -5.67 -2.46 -17.26
N ARG A 399 -5.75 -3.34 -16.28
CA ARG A 399 -6.55 -3.15 -15.06
C ARG A 399 -5.85 -2.17 -14.11
N ILE A 400 -6.63 -1.22 -13.60
CA ILE A 400 -6.22 -0.38 -12.47
C ILE A 400 -6.37 -1.22 -11.19
N ILE A 401 -5.28 -1.36 -10.44
CA ILE A 401 -5.22 -2.12 -9.20
C ILE A 401 -5.01 -1.22 -7.98
N GLY A 402 -4.69 0.06 -8.17
CA GLY A 402 -4.60 1.06 -7.12
C GLY A 402 -5.11 2.39 -7.66
N ASN A 403 -6.27 2.84 -7.17
CA ASN A 403 -6.98 3.96 -7.79
C ASN A 403 -6.35 5.33 -7.47
N SER A 404 -5.70 5.47 -6.32
CA SER A 404 -5.13 6.74 -5.85
C SER A 404 -4.17 6.54 -4.68
N GLY A 405 -3.55 7.62 -4.21
CA GLY A 405 -2.63 7.63 -3.07
C GLY A 405 -1.23 7.08 -3.37
N TRP A 406 -0.97 6.49 -4.54
CA TRP A 406 0.38 5.98 -4.86
C TRP A 406 1.31 7.05 -5.42
N ASN A 407 0.78 8.20 -5.84
CA ASN A 407 1.58 9.38 -6.21
C ASN A 407 2.20 10.07 -4.99
N SER A 408 1.66 9.87 -3.77
CA SER A 408 2.27 10.39 -2.53
C SER A 408 3.41 9.51 -2.02
N MET A 409 3.62 8.33 -2.63
CA MET A 409 4.68 7.39 -2.25
C MET A 409 6.00 7.77 -2.94
N THR A 410 7.03 8.03 -2.14
CA THR A 410 8.38 8.41 -2.58
C THR A 410 9.24 7.22 -2.94
N ALA A 411 8.87 6.01 -2.50
CA ALA A 411 9.45 4.75 -2.96
C ALA A 411 8.36 3.69 -3.11
N LEU A 412 8.53 2.81 -4.09
CA LEU A 412 7.64 1.68 -4.33
C LEU A 412 8.49 0.51 -4.81
N THR A 413 8.59 -0.55 -4.02
CA THR A 413 9.43 -1.70 -4.29
C THR A 413 8.72 -3.01 -3.98
N SER A 414 9.01 -4.08 -4.71
CA SER A 414 8.44 -5.40 -4.46
C SER A 414 9.07 -6.10 -3.26
N ILE A 415 8.28 -6.88 -2.53
CA ILE A 415 8.76 -7.78 -1.48
C ILE A 415 8.04 -9.13 -1.53
N ARG A 416 8.78 -10.23 -1.28
CA ARG A 416 8.26 -11.60 -1.27
C ARG A 416 8.50 -12.24 0.08
N GLY A 417 7.51 -12.88 0.69
CA GLY A 417 7.71 -13.61 1.94
C GLY A 417 7.55 -12.78 3.22
N TYR A 418 7.27 -11.47 3.11
CA TYR A 418 7.18 -10.58 4.28
C TYR A 418 6.21 -11.07 5.36
N ASN A 419 5.06 -11.63 4.94
CA ASN A 419 4.04 -12.17 5.84
C ASN A 419 4.06 -13.72 5.87
N GLY A 420 5.22 -14.33 5.63
CA GLY A 420 5.42 -15.77 5.56
C GLY A 420 5.56 -16.31 4.12
N ALA A 421 5.96 -17.58 4.01
CA ALA A 421 6.25 -18.22 2.73
C ALA A 421 5.08 -18.11 1.73
N GLY A 422 5.41 -17.81 0.47
CA GLY A 422 4.43 -17.65 -0.62
C GLY A 422 3.65 -16.33 -0.62
N THR A 423 3.88 -15.45 0.36
CA THR A 423 3.31 -14.09 0.32
C THR A 423 4.12 -13.19 -0.60
N GLN A 424 3.49 -12.16 -1.14
CA GLN A 424 4.16 -11.14 -1.95
C GLN A 424 3.36 -9.84 -1.92
N GLY A 425 4.01 -8.73 -2.22
CA GLY A 425 3.38 -7.43 -2.21
C GLY A 425 4.33 -6.31 -2.55
N LEU A 426 3.91 -5.09 -2.21
CA LEU A 426 4.72 -3.88 -2.34
C LEU A 426 5.04 -3.30 -0.99
N LEU A 427 6.27 -2.85 -0.82
CA LEU A 427 6.65 -1.84 0.14
C LEU A 427 6.48 -0.46 -0.49
N ALA A 428 5.83 0.45 0.21
CA ALA A 428 5.62 1.82 -0.25
C ALA A 428 5.97 2.81 0.86
N ARG A 429 6.90 3.73 0.58
CA ARG A 429 7.29 4.77 1.53
C ARG A 429 6.52 6.05 1.23
N SER A 430 5.83 6.62 2.21
CA SER A 430 5.19 7.93 2.07
C SER A 430 6.21 9.07 2.12
N ALA A 431 5.81 10.29 1.71
CA ALA A 431 6.65 11.48 1.86
C ALA A 431 6.99 11.80 3.34
N ALA A 432 6.17 11.36 4.28
CA ALA A 432 6.42 11.48 5.72
C ALA A 432 7.40 10.42 6.25
N GLY A 433 7.95 9.56 5.38
CA GLY A 433 8.91 8.52 5.79
C GLY A 433 8.26 7.34 6.49
N VAL A 434 6.94 7.14 6.33
CA VAL A 434 6.23 5.95 6.81
C VAL A 434 6.35 4.87 5.74
N LEU A 435 6.87 3.70 6.11
CA LEU A 435 6.92 2.53 5.25
C LEU A 435 5.68 1.67 5.47
N TYR A 436 5.00 1.36 4.39
CA TYR A 436 3.79 0.55 4.34
C TYR A 436 4.05 -0.74 3.57
N TYR A 437 3.43 -1.83 4.01
CA TYR A 437 3.33 -3.08 3.26
C TYR A 437 1.92 -3.27 2.71
N TYR A 438 1.84 -3.55 1.41
CA TYR A 438 0.62 -3.85 0.67
C TYR A 438 0.71 -5.28 0.14
N GLN A 439 0.07 -6.23 0.83
CA GLN A 439 0.05 -7.63 0.39
C GLN A 439 -0.87 -7.82 -0.82
N ALA A 440 -0.38 -8.52 -1.83
CA ALA A 440 -1.21 -9.01 -2.95
C ALA A 440 -1.84 -10.36 -2.59
N ASN A 441 -3.16 -10.43 -2.73
CA ASN A 441 -3.98 -11.58 -2.40
C ASN A 441 -4.89 -11.92 -3.58
N ASP A 442 -4.38 -12.58 -4.61
CA ASP A 442 -5.20 -13.06 -5.73
C ASP A 442 -6.08 -11.93 -6.32
N SER A 443 -5.42 -11.05 -7.09
CA SER A 443 -6.06 -9.94 -7.80
C SER A 443 -6.68 -8.83 -6.93
N ARG A 444 -6.28 -8.72 -5.66
CA ARG A 444 -6.65 -7.62 -4.74
C ARG A 444 -5.54 -7.31 -3.74
N TRP A 445 -5.50 -6.07 -3.26
CA TRP A 445 -4.69 -5.70 -2.10
C TRP A 445 -5.38 -6.14 -0.80
N ALA A 446 -4.61 -6.64 0.16
CA ALA A 446 -5.04 -6.69 1.54
C ALA A 446 -5.12 -5.29 2.16
N GLY A 447 -5.62 -5.19 3.39
CA GLY A 447 -5.41 -3.99 4.20
C GLY A 447 -3.90 -3.71 4.33
N ARG A 448 -3.50 -2.46 4.11
CA ARG A 448 -2.09 -2.06 4.26
C ARG A 448 -1.66 -2.23 5.72
N VAL A 449 -0.40 -2.60 5.92
CA VAL A 449 0.23 -2.69 7.24
C VAL A 449 1.28 -1.59 7.35
N THR A 450 1.31 -0.84 8.46
CA THR A 450 2.42 0.06 8.77
C THR A 450 3.62 -0.79 9.17
N VAL A 451 4.69 -0.75 8.38
CA VAL A 451 5.97 -1.36 8.75
C VAL A 451 6.65 -0.47 9.78
N GLY A 452 6.70 0.84 9.54
CA GLY A 452 7.45 1.75 10.38
C GLY A 452 7.53 3.18 9.93
N THR A 453 8.18 4.02 10.74
CA THR A 453 8.46 5.43 10.45
C THR A 453 9.96 5.70 10.39
N GLY A 454 10.39 6.81 9.77
CA GLY A 454 11.81 7.19 9.72
C GLY A 454 12.59 6.61 8.54
N TRP A 455 11.89 6.05 7.55
CA TRP A 455 12.49 5.45 6.36
C TRP A 455 12.94 6.47 5.30
N ASN A 456 12.85 7.78 5.58
CA ASN A 456 13.30 8.82 4.68
C ASN A 456 14.83 8.76 4.50
N GLY A 457 15.28 8.94 3.26
CA GLY A 457 16.72 8.89 2.92
C GLY A 457 17.31 7.49 2.79
N MET A 458 16.54 6.43 3.06
CA MET A 458 16.99 5.04 2.83
C MET A 458 16.68 4.58 1.40
N GLU A 459 17.55 3.80 0.78
CA GLU A 459 17.24 3.07 -0.44
C GLU A 459 16.74 1.67 -0.06
N ILE A 460 15.45 1.38 -0.32
CA ILE A 460 14.79 0.15 0.12
C ILE A 460 14.89 -0.88 -1.00
N ALA A 461 15.51 -2.03 -0.71
CA ALA A 461 15.76 -3.04 -1.72
C ALA A 461 14.46 -3.65 -2.27
N GLY A 462 14.44 -3.96 -3.57
CA GLY A 462 13.37 -4.75 -4.21
C GLY A 462 13.66 -6.24 -4.26
N HIS A 463 12.62 -7.07 -4.44
CA HIS A 463 12.71 -8.54 -4.38
C HIS A 463 11.99 -9.25 -5.53
#